data_AF-K8PL28-F1
#
_entry.id   AF-K8PL28-F1
#
_cell.length_a   1.000
_cell.length_b   1.000
_cell.length_c   1.000
_cell.angle_alpha   90.00
_cell.angle_beta   90.00
_cell.angle_gamma   90.00
#
_symmetry.space_group_name_H-M   'P 1'
#
loop_
_entity.id
_entity.type
_entity.pdbx_description
1 polymer ?
#
loop_
_entity_poly.entity_id
_entity_poly.type
_entity_poly.pdbx_seq_one_letter_code
_entity_poly.pdbx_strand_id
1 'polypeptide(L)'
;MDDDGEIENVHSISAGLDHPGAGPEHAWLDAIGRVKYISATDDEAVSALYFCAELEGIIPALEPSHALARVTPLAPRKKESI
;
A
#
# COMPACT_ATOMS: atom_id res chain seq x y z
N MET A 1 -7.02 15.57 -9.61
CA MET A 1 -7.10 16.98 -10.05
C MET A 1 -8.52 17.19 -10.48
N ASP A 2 -9.12 18.30 -10.07
CA ASP A 2 -10.44 18.66 -10.57
C ASP A 2 -10.36 19.08 -12.04
N ASP A 3 -11.52 19.38 -12.64
CA ASP A 3 -11.63 19.75 -14.06
C ASP A 3 -10.85 21.03 -14.40
N ASP A 4 -10.53 21.86 -13.40
CA ASP A 4 -9.77 23.11 -13.53
C ASP A 4 -8.25 22.91 -13.30
N GLY A 5 -7.82 21.70 -12.95
CA GLY A 5 -6.42 21.33 -12.76
C GLY A 5 -5.88 21.61 -11.35
N GLU A 6 -6.74 21.88 -10.38
CA GLU A 6 -6.35 22.07 -8.98
C GLU A 6 -6.04 20.74 -8.30
N ILE A 7 -5.15 20.78 -7.32
CA ILE A 7 -4.76 19.60 -6.55
C ILE A 7 -5.91 19.22 -5.61
N GLU A 8 -6.46 18.01 -5.79
CA GLU A 8 -7.49 17.47 -4.91
C GLU A 8 -6.89 17.03 -3.56
N ASN A 9 -7.69 17.16 -2.50
CA ASN A 9 -7.31 16.65 -1.19
C ASN A 9 -7.30 15.13 -1.21
N VAL A 10 -6.21 14.54 -0.73
CA VAL A 10 -6.12 13.12 -0.41
C VAL A 10 -6.30 12.90 1.09
N HIS A 11 -6.61 11.66 1.47
CA HIS A 11 -6.68 11.26 2.86
C HIS A 11 -6.10 9.86 3.04
N SER A 12 -5.27 9.69 4.06
CA SER A 12 -4.86 8.40 4.59
C SER A 12 -4.72 8.48 6.11
N ILE A 13 -5.02 7.39 6.83
CA ILE A 13 -4.71 7.27 8.26
C ILE A 13 -3.19 7.34 8.53
N SER A 14 -2.38 7.03 7.51
CA SER A 14 -0.93 7.12 7.57
C SER A 14 -0.47 8.50 7.10
N ALA A 15 -0.01 9.33 8.02
CA ALA A 15 0.47 10.68 7.70
C ALA A 15 1.60 10.67 6.65
N GLY A 16 2.45 9.64 6.61
CA GLY A 16 3.51 9.51 5.61
C GLY A 16 3.03 9.14 4.20
N LEU A 17 1.77 8.72 4.02
CA LEU A 17 1.16 8.43 2.71
C LEU A 17 0.10 9.46 2.30
N ASP A 18 -0.20 10.45 3.15
CA ASP A 18 -1.20 11.48 2.90
C ASP A 18 -0.64 12.60 1.98
N HIS A 19 -0.25 12.21 0.77
CA HIS A 19 0.35 13.08 -0.23
C HIS A 19 -0.24 12.82 -1.63
N PRO A 20 -0.71 13.85 -2.36
CA PRO A 20 -1.45 13.66 -3.61
C PRO A 20 -0.59 13.25 -4.81
N GLY A 21 0.75 13.26 -4.67
CA GLY A 21 1.69 12.99 -5.76
C GLY A 21 2.46 11.67 -5.60
N ALA A 22 2.98 11.17 -6.73
CA ALA A 22 4.01 10.13 -6.77
C ALA A 22 5.25 10.67 -7.51
N GLY A 23 6.43 10.14 -7.16
CA GLY A 23 7.67 10.56 -7.81
C GLY A 23 7.69 10.27 -9.33
N PRO A 24 8.42 11.05 -10.14
CA PRO A 24 8.39 10.93 -11.60
C PRO A 24 8.88 9.57 -12.12
N GLU A 25 9.82 8.93 -11.42
CA GLU A 25 10.26 7.57 -11.75
C GLU A 25 9.14 6.54 -11.56
N HIS A 26 8.31 6.69 -10.52
CA HIS A 26 7.17 5.83 -10.29
C HIS A 26 6.12 5.95 -11.40
N ALA A 27 5.83 7.18 -11.83
CA ALA A 27 4.93 7.45 -12.95
C ALA A 27 5.46 6.85 -14.27
N TRP A 28 6.77 6.96 -14.53
CA TRP A 28 7.38 6.36 -15.71
C TRP A 28 7.31 4.82 -15.68
N LEU A 29 7.62 4.20 -14.54
CA LEU A 29 7.56 2.74 -14.37
C LEU A 29 6.14 2.18 -14.53
N ASP A 30 5.12 2.93 -14.12
CA ASP A 30 3.72 2.60 -14.38
C ASP A 30 3.41 2.70 -15.89
N ALA A 31 3.81 3.81 -16.52
CA ALA A 31 3.53 4.08 -17.94
C ALA A 31 4.13 3.04 -18.90
N ILE A 32 5.29 2.47 -18.56
CA ILE A 32 5.92 1.39 -19.35
C ILE A 32 5.42 -0.02 -18.96
N GLY A 33 4.49 -0.12 -18.00
CA GLY A 33 3.94 -1.39 -17.50
C GLY A 33 4.91 -2.25 -16.68
N ARG A 34 6.01 -1.65 -16.17
CA ARG A 34 7.04 -2.38 -15.43
C ARG A 34 6.67 -2.61 -13.97
N VAL A 35 5.90 -1.70 -13.39
CA VAL A 35 5.39 -1.76 -12.00
C VAL A 35 3.87 -1.69 -12.05
N LYS A 36 3.21 -2.35 -11.11
CA LYS A 36 1.77 -2.20 -10.86
C LYS A 36 1.58 -1.54 -9.51
N TYR A 37 0.85 -0.44 -9.49
CA TYR A 37 0.48 0.25 -8.26
C TYR A 37 -0.87 -0.27 -7.78
N ILE A 38 -0.93 -0.60 -6.49
CA ILE A 38 -2.14 -1.06 -5.82
C ILE A 38 -2.28 -0.25 -4.53
N SER A 39 -3.52 0.05 -4.15
CA SER A 39 -3.84 0.74 -2.90
C SER A 39 -4.22 -0.25 -1.82
N ALA A 40 -4.14 0.12 -0.54
CA ALA A 40 -4.81 -0.57 0.56
C ALA A 40 -5.65 0.47 1.31
N THR A 41 -6.79 0.08 1.88
CA THR A 41 -7.60 0.98 2.71
C THR A 41 -7.00 1.10 4.11
N ASP A 42 -7.42 2.14 4.86
CA ASP A 42 -7.01 2.33 6.25
C ASP A 42 -7.35 1.10 7.12
N ASP A 43 -8.54 0.53 6.94
CA ASP A 43 -8.98 -0.69 7.65
C ASP A 43 -8.10 -1.91 7.32
N GLU A 44 -7.72 -2.06 6.04
CA GLU A 44 -6.80 -3.12 5.59
C GLU A 44 -5.41 -2.95 6.22
N ALA A 45 -4.90 -1.72 6.27
CA ALA A 45 -3.61 -1.40 6.88
C ALA A 45 -3.60 -1.64 8.39
N VAL A 46 -4.63 -1.20 9.11
CA VAL A 46 -4.78 -1.44 10.55
C VAL A 46 -4.88 -2.94 10.84
N SER A 47 -5.65 -3.68 10.04
CA SER A 47 -5.75 -5.14 10.18
C SER A 47 -4.39 -5.83 9.98
N ALA A 48 -3.60 -5.39 9.00
CA ALA A 48 -2.26 -5.92 8.74
C ALA A 48 -1.26 -5.59 9.85
N LEU A 49 -1.38 -4.41 10.48
CA LEU A 49 -0.59 -4.03 11.65
C LEU A 49 -0.84 -5.00 12.80
N TYR A 50 -2.11 -5.23 13.17
CA TYR A 50 -2.45 -6.18 14.23
C TYR A 50 -1.98 -7.59 13.90
N PHE A 51 -2.20 -8.03 12.66
CA PHE A 51 -1.75 -9.34 12.21
C PHE A 51 -0.23 -9.53 12.37
N CYS A 52 0.57 -8.54 11.98
CA CYS A 52 2.04 -8.58 12.13
C CYS A 52 2.47 -8.56 13.61
N ALA A 53 1.81 -7.75 14.43
CA ALA A 53 2.10 -7.66 15.86
C ALA A 53 1.77 -8.96 16.59
N GLU A 54 0.66 -9.62 16.27
CA GLU A 54 0.24 -10.87 16.90
C GLU A 54 1.07 -12.06 16.44
N LEU A 55 1.38 -12.13 15.14
CA LEU A 55 2.10 -13.28 14.56
C LEU A 55 3.60 -13.23 14.82
N GLU A 56 4.21 -12.05 14.63
CA GLU A 56 5.67 -11.89 14.60
C GLU A 56 6.20 -11.10 15.81
N GLY A 57 5.32 -10.51 16.63
CA GLY A 57 5.72 -9.64 17.74
C GLY A 57 6.32 -8.30 17.28
N ILE A 58 6.07 -7.90 16.04
CA ILE A 58 6.59 -6.66 15.44
C ILE A 58 5.44 -5.68 15.27
N ILE A 59 5.59 -4.45 15.79
CA ILE A 59 4.61 -3.38 15.61
C ILE A 59 5.09 -2.48 14.46
N PRO A 60 4.57 -2.64 13.22
CA PRO A 60 4.96 -1.81 12.10
C PRO A 60 4.33 -0.40 12.18
N ALA A 61 4.94 0.56 11.48
CA ALA A 61 4.28 1.84 11.18
C ALA A 61 3.11 1.61 10.20
N LEU A 62 2.18 2.58 10.09
CA LEU A 62 1.02 2.44 9.20
C LEU A 62 1.42 2.45 7.71
N GLU A 63 2.51 3.13 7.35
CA GLU A 63 3.04 3.17 5.99
C GLU A 63 3.39 1.75 5.46
N PRO A 64 4.27 0.96 6.12
CA PRO A 64 4.53 -0.42 5.70
C PRO A 64 3.35 -1.36 5.94
N SER A 65 2.41 -1.01 6.83
CA SER A 65 1.22 -1.84 7.05
C SER A 65 0.29 -1.87 5.83
N HIS A 66 0.22 -0.78 5.05
CA HIS A 66 -0.46 -0.77 3.74
C HIS A 66 0.17 -1.78 2.76
N ALA A 67 1.51 -1.90 2.77
CA ALA A 67 2.19 -2.90 1.94
C ALA A 67 1.90 -4.32 2.44
N LEU A 68 1.99 -4.57 3.75
CA LEU A 68 1.70 -5.87 4.37
C LEU A 68 0.26 -6.34 4.08
N ALA A 69 -0.71 -5.43 4.10
CA ALA A 69 -2.10 -5.74 3.78
C ALA A 69 -2.28 -6.36 2.39
N ARG A 70 -1.38 -6.05 1.45
CA ARG A 70 -1.40 -6.60 0.09
C ARG A 70 -0.54 -7.85 -0.09
N VAL A 71 0.29 -8.23 0.88
CA VAL A 71 1.15 -9.42 0.74
C VAL A 71 0.30 -10.69 0.67
N THR A 72 -0.64 -10.90 1.59
CA THR A 72 -1.48 -12.12 1.65
C THR A 72 -2.22 -12.42 0.33
N PRO A 73 -2.92 -11.47 -0.32
CA PRO A 73 -3.58 -11.74 -1.59
C PRO A 73 -2.62 -11.92 -2.78
N LEU A 74 -1.40 -11.36 -2.71
CA LEU A 74 -0.40 -11.48 -3.78
C LEU A 74 0.52 -12.70 -3.62
N ALA A 75 0.68 -13.20 -2.39
CA ALA A 75 1.59 -14.27 -2.10
C ALA A 75 1.17 -15.54 -2.84
N PRO A 76 2.10 -16.22 -3.54
CA PRO A 76 1.79 -17.50 -4.15
C PRO A 76 1.41 -18.50 -3.05
N ARG A 77 0.32 -19.24 -3.26
CA ARG A 77 -0.03 -20.35 -2.36
C ARG A 77 1.13 -21.34 -2.35
N LYS A 78 1.60 -21.68 -1.15
CA LYS A 78 2.62 -22.71 -0.95
C LYS A 78 2.10 -23.99 -1.62
N LYS A 79 2.85 -24.55 -2.58
CA LYS A 79 2.53 -25.88 -3.10
C LYS A 79 2.78 -26.86 -1.95
N GLU A 80 1.76 -27.61 -1.56
CA GLU A 80 1.97 -28.73 -0.66
C GLU A 80 3.00 -29.66 -1.29
N SER A 81 4.06 -29.93 -0.54
CA SER A 81 5.11 -30.86 -0.95
C SER A 81 4.52 -32.25 -0.75
N ILE A 82 4.36 -33.00 -1.85
CA ILE A 82 3.92 -34.41 -1.86
C ILE A 82 5.01 -35.27 -1.23
#